data_AF-A0A6M5Z2S0-F1
#
_entry.id   AF-A0A6M5Z2S0-F1
#
_cell.length_a   1.000
_cell.length_b   1.000
_cell.length_c   1.000
_cell.angle_alpha   90.00
_cell.angle_beta   90.00
_cell.angle_gamma   90.00
#
_symmetry.space_group_name_H-M   'P 1'
#
loop_
_entity.id
_entity.type
_entity.pdbx_description
1 polymer ?
#
loop_
_entity_poly.entity_id
_entity_poly.type
_entity_poly.pdbx_seq_one_letter_code
_entity_poly.pdbx_strand_id
1 'polypeptide(L)'
;MMSTPSRTELDEDAPGRARRAERLATVISASVLHELGTPADLFRVSVVRLWENHYRVNVQTGPDAVSTRVAHSFFLKVDEAGAVQAASPAIVRLY
;
A
#
# COMPACT_ATOMS: atom_id res chain seq x y z
N MET A 1 -35.44 3.35 14.23
CA MET A 1 -34.46 4.10 15.03
C MET A 1 -33.08 3.60 14.63
N MET A 2 -32.29 4.40 13.92
CA MET A 2 -30.89 4.05 13.65
C MET A 2 -30.06 4.60 14.81
N SER A 3 -29.59 3.71 15.68
CA SER A 3 -28.68 4.07 16.78
C SER A 3 -27.35 4.49 16.17
N THR A 4 -27.04 5.78 16.26
CA THR A 4 -25.72 6.31 15.93
C THR A 4 -24.72 5.75 16.96
N PRO A 5 -23.65 5.06 16.55
CA PRO A 5 -22.67 4.53 17.51
C PRO A 5 -22.00 5.67 18.27
N SER A 6 -21.68 5.41 19.54
CA SER A 6 -21.12 6.41 20.45
C SER A 6 -19.65 6.68 20.10
N ARG A 7 -19.19 7.92 20.29
CA ARG A 7 -17.81 8.37 19.97
C ARG A 7 -16.72 7.47 20.57
N THR A 8 -16.99 6.85 21.72
CA THR A 8 -16.08 5.93 22.42
C THR A 8 -15.85 4.61 21.69
N GLU A 9 -16.86 4.05 21.01
CA GLU A 9 -16.76 2.77 20.29
C GLU A 9 -15.93 2.89 18.99
N LEU A 10 -15.82 4.09 18.43
CA LEU A 10 -14.98 4.37 17.26
C LEU A 10 -13.48 4.33 17.59
N ASP A 11 -13.11 4.69 18.82
CA ASP A 11 -11.72 4.82 19.26
C ASP A 11 -11.09 3.48 19.66
N GLU A 12 -11.87 2.51 20.18
CA GLU A 12 -11.33 1.21 20.63
C GLU A 12 -10.89 0.29 19.48
N ASP A 13 -11.56 0.36 18.33
CA ASP A 13 -11.18 -0.40 17.12
C ASP A 13 -10.05 0.27 16.32
N ALA A 14 -9.69 1.52 16.62
CA ALA A 14 -8.70 2.28 15.85
C ALA A 14 -7.30 1.63 15.83
N PRO A 15 -6.76 1.11 16.95
CA PRO A 15 -5.47 0.42 16.96
C PRO A 15 -5.49 -0.88 16.14
N GLY A 16 -6.60 -1.62 16.16
CA GLY A 16 -6.77 -2.85 15.39
C GLY A 16 -6.76 -2.59 13.88
N ARG A 17 -7.47 -1.54 13.46
CA ARG A 17 -7.49 -1.08 12.05
C ARG A 17 -6.12 -0.59 11.58
N ALA A 18 -5.40 0.18 12.40
CA ALA A 18 -4.06 0.66 12.07
C ALA A 18 -3.08 -0.50 11.85
N ARG A 19 -3.02 -1.46 12.79
CA ARG A 19 -2.17 -2.66 12.66
C ARG A 19 -2.52 -3.50 11.43
N ARG A 20 -3.82 -3.60 11.09
CA ARG A 20 -4.25 -4.30 9.87
C ARG A 20 -3.78 -3.56 8.61
N ALA A 21 -3.91 -2.23 8.58
CA ALA A 21 -3.44 -1.43 7.46
C ALA A 21 -1.92 -1.52 7.27
N GLU A 22 -1.15 -1.50 8.35
CA GLU A 22 0.31 -1.69 8.32
C GLU A 22 0.69 -3.07 7.79
N ARG A 23 0.05 -4.15 8.27
CA ARG A 23 0.28 -5.50 7.74
C ARG A 23 -0.01 -5.59 6.25
N LEU A 24 -1.14 -5.05 5.80
CA LEU A 24 -1.49 -5.04 4.37
C LEU A 24 -0.49 -4.22 3.56
N ALA A 25 -0.07 -3.05 4.04
CA ALA A 25 0.94 -2.24 3.37
C ALA A 25 2.26 -3.00 3.17
N THR A 26 2.69 -3.78 4.17
CA THR A 26 3.88 -4.62 4.08
C THR A 26 3.73 -5.72 3.03
N VAL A 27 2.62 -6.47 3.05
CA VAL A 27 2.36 -7.55 2.08
C VAL A 27 2.29 -7.00 0.65
N ILE A 28 1.55 -5.91 0.44
CA ILE A 28 1.39 -5.26 -0.86
C ILE A 28 2.75 -4.77 -1.38
N SER A 29 3.55 -4.11 -0.53
CA SER A 29 4.88 -3.63 -0.91
C SER A 29 5.80 -4.78 -1.35
N ALA A 30 5.76 -5.90 -0.60
CA ALA A 30 6.55 -7.08 -0.93
C ALA A 30 6.12 -7.71 -2.27
N SER A 31 4.81 -7.84 -2.54
CA SER A 31 4.31 -8.35 -3.83
C SER A 31 4.78 -7.49 -4.99
N VAL A 32 4.65 -6.16 -4.86
CA VAL A 32 5.06 -5.22 -5.90
C VAL A 32 6.55 -5.33 -6.20
N LEU A 33 7.41 -5.38 -5.17
CA LEU A 33 8.86 -5.54 -5.38
C LEU A 33 9.24 -6.92 -5.91
N HIS A 34 8.52 -7.98 -5.51
CA HIS A 34 8.76 -9.32 -6.04
C HIS A 34 8.44 -9.41 -7.55
N GLU A 35 7.38 -8.76 -8.00
CA GLU A 35 6.99 -8.75 -9.41
C GLU A 35 7.82 -7.77 -10.24
N LEU A 36 7.97 -6.52 -9.78
CA LEU A 36 8.73 -5.46 -10.46
C LEU A 36 10.24 -5.72 -10.45
N GLY A 37 10.75 -6.39 -9.41
CA GLY A 37 12.15 -6.38 -9.01
C GLY A 37 12.46 -5.21 -8.06
N THR A 38 13.60 -5.30 -7.37
CA THR A 38 14.05 -4.28 -6.40
C THR A 38 15.03 -3.31 -7.05
N PRO A 39 14.69 -2.02 -7.21
CA PRO A 39 15.63 -1.01 -7.68
C PRO A 39 16.88 -0.95 -6.78
N ALA A 40 18.07 -0.80 -7.38
CA ALA A 40 19.33 -0.70 -6.62
C ALA A 40 19.37 0.50 -5.67
N ASP A 41 18.68 1.59 -6.04
CA ASP A 41 18.53 2.84 -5.28
C ASP A 41 17.13 2.96 -4.64
N LEU A 42 16.49 1.84 -4.29
CA LEU A 42 15.17 1.84 -3.63
C LEU A 42 15.22 2.63 -2.32
N PHE A 43 14.44 3.70 -2.25
CA PHE A 43 14.30 4.52 -1.04
C PHE A 43 13.16 4.03 -0.16
N ARG A 44 11.95 3.89 -0.73
CA ARG A 44 10.77 3.33 -0.04
C ARG A 44 9.67 2.93 -1.01
N VAL A 45 8.75 2.10 -0.52
CA VAL A 45 7.45 1.86 -1.17
C VAL A 45 6.37 2.51 -0.30
N SER A 46 5.50 3.31 -0.91
CA SER A 46 4.37 3.93 -0.23
C SER A 46 3.09 3.30 -0.68
N VAL A 47 2.32 2.75 0.26
CA VAL A 47 1.01 2.14 0.00
C VAL A 47 -0.06 3.01 0.63
N VAL A 48 -0.91 3.60 -0.21
CA VAL A 48 -2.02 4.46 0.22
C VAL A 48 -3.32 3.78 -0.16
N ARG A 49 -4.17 3.48 0.83
CA ARG A 49 -5.53 2.98 0.58
C ARG A 49 -6.38 4.10 0.00
N LEU A 50 -7.09 3.81 -1.09
CA LEU A 50 -8.00 4.75 -1.73
C LEU A 50 -9.44 4.50 -1.28
N TRP A 51 -9.98 3.32 -1.56
CA TRP A 51 -11.29 2.83 -1.09
C TRP A 51 -11.28 1.30 -1.05
N GLU A 52 -12.10 0.68 -0.20
CA GLU A 52 -12.23 -0.80 -0.12
C GLU A 52 -10.86 -1.51 -0.17
N ASN A 53 -10.61 -2.36 -1.18
CA ASN A 53 -9.34 -3.04 -1.40
C ASN A 53 -8.55 -2.45 -2.58
N HIS A 54 -8.73 -1.15 -2.85
CA HIS A 54 -8.02 -0.41 -3.87
C HIS A 54 -6.93 0.47 -3.23
N TYR A 55 -5.74 0.41 -3.81
CA TYR A 55 -4.54 1.05 -3.29
C TYR A 55 -3.79 1.77 -4.39
N ARG A 56 -3.16 2.89 -4.04
CA ARG A 56 -2.08 3.48 -4.83
C ARG A 56 -0.75 3.06 -4.21
N VAL A 57 0.14 2.52 -5.04
CA VAL A 57 1.49 2.15 -4.63
C VAL A 57 2.50 2.96 -5.41
N ASN A 58 3.37 3.67 -4.69
CA ASN A 58 4.47 4.41 -5.28
C ASN A 58 5.79 3.79 -4.86
N VAL A 59 6.60 3.38 -5.84
CA VAL A 59 8.00 2.97 -5.64
C VAL A 59 8.86 4.21 -5.80
N GLN A 60 9.56 4.57 -4.73
CA GLN A 60 10.39 5.76 -4.67
C GLN A 60 11.87 5.36 -4.67
N THR A 61 12.67 6.01 -5.50
CA THR A 61 14.11 5.76 -5.58
C THR A 61 14.90 7.05 -5.36
N GLY A 62 16.15 6.91 -4.93
CA GLY A 62 17.05 8.02 -4.65
C GLY A 62 17.83 7.82 -3.34
N PRO A 63 18.88 8.62 -3.13
CA PRO A 63 19.82 8.43 -2.02
C PRO A 63 19.26 8.85 -0.65
N ASP A 64 18.28 9.76 -0.63
CA ASP A 64 17.75 10.35 0.60
C ASP A 64 16.33 10.91 0.40
N ALA A 65 15.75 11.43 1.48
CA ALA A 65 14.39 11.94 1.53
C ALA A 65 14.16 13.21 0.70
N VAL A 66 15.20 14.00 0.39
CA VAL A 66 15.08 15.27 -0.35
C VAL A 66 15.35 15.10 -1.85
N SER A 67 16.07 14.05 -2.22
CA SER A 67 16.43 13.71 -3.61
C SER A 67 15.58 12.57 -4.18
N THR A 68 14.65 12.02 -3.41
CA THR A 68 13.82 10.90 -3.86
C THR A 68 12.81 11.32 -4.92
N ARG A 69 12.53 10.42 -5.87
CA ARG A 69 11.50 10.57 -6.88
C ARG A 69 10.60 9.33 -6.93
N VAL A 70 9.36 9.50 -7.37
CA VAL A 70 8.48 8.37 -7.69
C VAL A 70 8.93 7.77 -9.03
N ALA A 71 9.58 6.61 -8.98
CA ALA A 71 10.03 5.90 -10.17
C ALA A 71 8.87 5.12 -10.82
N HIS A 72 8.01 4.50 -10.01
CA HIS A 72 6.83 3.76 -10.48
C HIS A 72 5.60 4.10 -9.62
N SER A 73 4.44 4.15 -10.25
CA SER A 73 3.15 4.37 -9.58
C SER A 73 2.13 3.39 -10.14
N PHE A 74 1.48 2.63 -9.25
CA PHE A 74 0.49 1.62 -9.60
C PHE A 74 -0.81 1.87 -8.85
N PHE A 75 -1.93 1.63 -9.51
CA PHE A 75 -3.24 1.42 -8.90
C PHE A 75 -3.47 -0.08 -8.80
N LEU A 76 -3.66 -0.58 -7.58
CA LEU A 76 -3.83 -2.00 -7.31
C LEU A 76 -5.22 -2.27 -6.76
N LYS A 77 -5.78 -3.41 -7.16
CA LYS A 77 -6.87 -4.08 -6.44
C LYS A 77 -6.30 -5.33 -5.79
N VAL A 78 -6.55 -5.51 -4.50
CA VAL A 78 -6.05 -6.65 -3.72
C VAL A 78 -7.20 -7.44 -3.08
N ASP A 79 -6.91 -8.64 -2.61
CA ASP A 79 -7.83 -9.40 -1.76
C ASP A 79 -7.71 -8.98 -0.28
N GLU A 80 -8.43 -9.68 0.61
CA GLU A 80 -8.41 -9.39 2.05
C GLU A 80 -7.08 -9.72 2.74
N ALA A 81 -6.27 -10.59 2.14
CA ALA A 81 -4.94 -10.96 2.60
C ALA A 81 -3.83 -10.03 2.05
N GLY A 82 -4.16 -9.18 1.07
CA GLY A 82 -3.23 -8.26 0.42
C GLY A 82 -2.60 -8.81 -0.87
N ALA A 83 -3.07 -9.95 -1.39
CA ALA A 83 -2.61 -10.48 -2.67
C ALA A 83 -3.15 -9.63 -3.82
N VAL A 84 -2.29 -9.29 -4.79
CA VAL A 84 -2.64 -8.45 -5.94
C VAL A 84 -3.55 -9.23 -6.90
N GLN A 85 -4.75 -8.72 -7.14
CA GLN A 85 -5.69 -9.27 -8.13
C GLN A 85 -5.61 -8.55 -9.47
N ALA A 86 -5.30 -7.24 -9.45
CA ALA A 86 -5.14 -6.44 -10.66
C ALA A 86 -4.22 -5.24 -10.38
N ALA A 87 -3.49 -4.82 -11.42
CA ALA A 87 -2.60 -3.66 -11.39
C ALA A 87 -2.77 -2.79 -12.64
N SER A 88 -2.75 -1.47 -12.46
CA SER A 88 -2.73 -0.49 -13.55
C SER A 88 -1.69 0.60 -13.27
N PRO A 89 -0.63 0.75 -14.09
CA PRO A 89 -0.28 -0.15 -15.20
C PRO A 89 0.05 -1.58 -14.72
N ALA A 90 0.08 -2.54 -15.64
CA ALA A 90 0.50 -3.91 -15.32
C ALA A 90 1.94 -3.90 -14.78
N ILE A 91 2.19 -4.66 -13.73
CA ILE A 91 3.53 -4.81 -13.17
C ILE A 91 4.29 -5.81 -14.05
N VAL A 92 5.39 -5.35 -14.63
CA VAL A 92 6.30 -6.19 -15.41
C VAL A 92 7.66 -6.20 -14.72
N ARG A 93 8.38 -7.32 -14.82
CA ARG A 93 9.73 -7.42 -14.28
C ARG A 93 10.64 -6.43 -15.00
N LEU A 94 11.22 -5.49 -14.25
CA LEU A 94 12.10 -4.44 -14.77
C LEU A 94 13.48 -4.46 -14.12
N TYR A 95 13.58 -4.89 -12.86
CA TYR A 95 14.84 -4.99 -12.11
C TYR A 95 15.21 -6.44 -11.81
#